data_AF-A0A7W8DSM0-F1
#
_entry.id   AF-A0A7W8DSM0-F1
#
_cell.length_a   1.000
_cell.length_b   1.000
_cell.length_c   1.000
_cell.angle_alpha   90.00
_cell.angle_beta   90.00
_cell.angle_gamma   90.00
#
_symmetry.space_group_name_H-M   'P 1'
#
loop_
_entity.id
_entity.type
_entity.pdbx_description
1 polymer ?
#
loop_
_entity_poly.entity_id
_entity_poly.type
_entity_poly.pdbx_seq_one_letter_code
_entity_poly.pdbx_strand_id
1 'polypeptide(L)'
;MTDSQTIPDQIIDAAEAAMRRAGITPTRHNFDAIAKAIHDAVMAERELNGELTRRVFTWLLGRDTGSSSKAILAHMVCGVSHGEYPYDPADLGRCLRMLELFPEWKARIAEMAGYGKVWAVFIDHWDGLSSMMADEVGIDWSKGREAHRTYEFMCDLRKQAGER
;
A
#
# COMPACT_ATOMS: atom_id res chain seq x y z
N MET A 1 -8.40 19.81 39.35
CA MET A 1 -9.41 20.45 38.46
C MET A 1 -9.04 20.02 37.05
N THR A 2 -9.87 19.19 36.45
CA THR A 2 -9.64 18.62 35.11
C THR A 2 -9.93 19.69 34.07
N ASP A 3 -8.90 20.14 33.36
CA ASP A 3 -9.06 21.00 32.20
C ASP A 3 -9.92 20.28 31.15
N SER A 4 -11.10 20.83 30.91
CA SER A 4 -11.97 20.44 29.81
C SER A 4 -11.25 20.82 28.51
N GLN A 5 -10.71 19.83 27.81
CA GLN A 5 -10.06 20.02 26.52
C GLN A 5 -11.04 20.65 25.53
N THR A 6 -10.88 21.95 25.29
CA THR A 6 -11.56 22.65 24.21
C THR A 6 -11.09 22.03 22.90
N ILE A 7 -12.03 21.58 22.07
CA ILE A 7 -11.73 21.02 20.75
C ILE A 7 -11.03 22.12 19.92
N PRO A 8 -9.86 21.84 19.32
CA PRO A 8 -9.17 22.81 18.47
C PRO A 8 -10.07 23.33 17.35
N ASP A 9 -10.10 24.66 17.14
CA ASP A 9 -10.98 25.34 16.16
C ASP A 9 -10.88 24.76 14.73
N GLN A 10 -9.71 24.22 14.37
CA GLN A 10 -9.46 23.57 13.08
C GLN A 10 -10.34 22.32 12.83
N ILE A 11 -10.72 21.61 13.89
CA ILE A 11 -11.60 20.44 13.81
C ILE A 11 -13.05 20.89 13.58
N ILE A 12 -13.44 22.02 14.17
CA ILE A 12 -14.77 22.63 13.99
C ILE A 12 -14.93 23.08 12.53
N ASP A 13 -13.93 23.78 11.99
CA ASP A 13 -13.94 24.26 10.60
C ASP A 13 -14.02 23.12 9.57
N ALA A 14 -13.27 22.04 9.80
CA ALA A 14 -13.30 20.85 8.94
C ALA A 14 -14.67 20.16 8.97
N ALA A 15 -15.28 20.04 10.17
CA ALA A 15 -16.60 19.46 10.34
C ALA A 15 -17.70 20.30 9.69
N GLU A 16 -17.66 21.63 9.83
CA GLU A 16 -18.60 22.54 9.18
C GLU A 16 -18.51 22.46 7.65
N ALA A 17 -17.30 22.38 7.10
CA ALA A 17 -17.10 22.21 5.67
C ALA A 17 -17.66 20.87 5.15
N ALA A 18 -17.50 19.79 5.91
CA ALA A 18 -18.06 18.48 5.58
C ALA A 18 -19.60 18.46 5.61
N MET A 19 -20.20 19.04 6.65
CA MET A 19 -21.67 19.15 6.79
C MET A 19 -22.30 19.96 5.66
N ARG A 20 -21.64 21.06 5.24
CA ARG A 20 -22.09 21.89 4.11
C ARG A 20 -22.04 21.13 2.78
N ARG A 21 -21.02 20.31 2.53
CA ARG A 21 -20.94 19.45 1.34
C ARG A 21 -22.08 18.42 1.29
N ALA A 22 -22.53 17.95 2.45
CA ALA A 22 -23.65 17.03 2.58
C ALA A 22 -25.03 17.71 2.52
N GLY A 23 -25.10 19.03 2.32
CA GLY A 23 -26.36 19.80 2.28
C GLY A 23 -27.03 19.97 3.65
N ILE A 24 -26.30 19.80 4.75
CA ILE A 24 -26.81 19.88 6.12
C ILE A 24 -26.46 21.23 6.73
N THR A 25 -27.47 21.98 7.18
CA THR A 25 -27.27 23.27 7.86
C THR A 25 -26.98 23.04 9.35
N PRO A 26 -25.79 23.42 9.87
CA PRO A 26 -25.47 23.23 11.28
C PRO A 26 -26.32 24.16 12.15
N THR A 27 -26.92 23.62 13.22
CA THR A 27 -27.57 24.43 14.27
C THR A 27 -27.03 24.03 15.64
N ARG A 28 -26.94 25.00 16.56
CA ARG A 28 -26.26 24.86 17.87
C ARG A 28 -26.91 23.89 18.87
N HIS A 29 -28.07 23.31 18.58
CA HIS A 29 -28.97 22.71 19.59
C HIS A 29 -29.19 21.20 19.48
N ASN A 30 -28.23 20.42 19.00
CA ASN A 30 -28.25 18.99 19.32
C ASN A 30 -26.84 18.42 19.31
N PHE A 31 -26.22 18.38 20.49
CA PHE A 31 -24.91 17.74 20.68
C PHE A 31 -24.91 16.30 20.15
N ASP A 32 -26.02 15.57 20.30
CA ASP A 32 -26.14 14.20 19.80
C ASP A 32 -26.23 14.11 18.27
N ALA A 33 -26.89 15.06 17.60
CA ALA A 33 -26.95 15.08 16.14
C ALA A 33 -25.62 15.54 15.53
N ILE A 34 -24.90 16.45 16.20
CA ILE A 34 -23.56 16.88 15.81
C ILE A 34 -22.55 15.75 16.05
N ALA A 35 -22.60 15.07 17.21
CA ALA A 35 -21.74 13.93 17.50
C ALA A 35 -22.00 12.76 16.56
N LYS A 36 -23.28 12.48 16.24
CA LYS A 36 -23.66 11.48 15.24
C LYS A 36 -23.23 11.88 13.83
N ALA A 37 -23.36 13.14 13.43
CA ALA A 37 -22.92 13.60 12.11
C ALA A 37 -21.39 13.62 11.97
N ILE A 38 -20.65 13.98 13.02
CA ILE A 38 -19.19 13.88 13.07
C ILE A 38 -18.76 12.42 13.04
N HIS A 39 -19.38 11.56 13.86
CA HIS A 39 -19.15 10.11 13.81
C HIS A 39 -19.44 9.57 12.41
N ASP A 40 -20.58 9.89 11.82
CA ASP A 40 -20.99 9.38 10.51
C ASP A 40 -20.14 9.97 9.38
N ALA A 41 -19.66 11.21 9.49
CA ALA A 41 -18.70 11.79 8.53
C ALA A 41 -17.29 11.20 8.69
N VAL A 42 -16.83 10.96 9.92
CA VAL A 42 -15.58 10.24 10.21
C VAL A 42 -15.69 8.78 9.79
N MET A 43 -16.87 8.16 9.93
CA MET A 43 -17.13 6.79 9.48
C MET A 43 -17.33 6.71 7.96
N ALA A 44 -17.91 7.72 7.32
CA ALA A 44 -18.01 7.83 5.86
C ALA A 44 -16.65 8.14 5.21
N GLU A 45 -15.78 8.94 5.85
CA GLU A 45 -14.37 9.07 5.47
C GLU A 45 -13.58 7.77 5.75
N ARG A 46 -13.99 6.96 6.73
CA ARG A 46 -13.48 5.60 6.97
C ARG A 46 -14.04 4.54 6.01
N GLU A 47 -15.15 4.79 5.32
CA GLU A 47 -15.71 3.83 4.35
C GLU A 47 -14.88 3.73 3.06
N LEU A 48 -13.99 4.69 2.80
CA LEU A 48 -12.93 4.51 1.78
C LEU A 48 -11.83 3.53 2.22
N ASN A 49 -11.79 3.11 3.49
CA ASN A 49 -10.66 2.36 4.07
C ASN A 49 -11.01 1.09 4.84
N GLY A 50 -12.27 0.68 4.98
CA GLY A 50 -12.60 -0.64 5.56
C GLY A 50 -12.06 -1.79 4.71
N GLU A 51 -12.29 -1.74 3.39
CA GLU A 51 -11.84 -2.77 2.45
C GLU A 51 -10.33 -2.72 2.21
N LEU A 52 -9.72 -1.54 2.11
CA LEU A 52 -8.27 -1.41 2.02
C LEU A 52 -7.60 -1.97 3.28
N THR A 53 -8.08 -1.56 4.46
CA THR A 53 -7.58 -2.05 5.76
C THR A 53 -7.72 -3.57 5.84
N ARG A 54 -8.84 -4.14 5.42
CA ARG A 54 -9.07 -5.59 5.39
C ARG A 54 -8.09 -6.29 4.46
N ARG A 55 -7.87 -5.80 3.23
CA ARG A 55 -6.90 -6.36 2.28
C ARG A 55 -5.47 -6.27 2.83
N VAL A 56 -5.11 -5.13 3.43
CA VAL A 56 -3.80 -4.92 4.07
C VAL A 56 -3.57 -5.94 5.19
N PHE A 57 -4.52 -6.09 6.11
CA PHE A 57 -4.41 -7.09 7.18
C PHE A 57 -4.41 -8.52 6.64
N THR A 58 -5.22 -8.81 5.61
CA THR A 58 -5.24 -10.12 4.95
C THR A 58 -3.86 -10.47 4.39
N TRP A 59 -3.19 -9.51 3.75
CA TRP A 59 -1.82 -9.70 3.25
C TRP A 59 -0.80 -9.84 4.38
N LEU A 60 -0.83 -8.93 5.36
CA LEU A 60 0.15 -8.90 6.46
C LEU A 60 0.09 -10.13 7.37
N LEU A 61 -1.12 -10.67 7.61
CA LEU A 61 -1.36 -11.85 8.43
C LEU A 61 -1.38 -13.15 7.61
N GLY A 62 -1.38 -13.05 6.28
CA GLY A 62 -1.35 -14.18 5.37
C GLY A 62 -0.02 -14.92 5.41
N ARG A 63 -0.03 -16.17 4.94
CA ARG A 63 1.21 -16.96 4.74
C ARG A 63 1.98 -16.56 3.49
N ASP A 64 1.32 -15.88 2.57
CA ASP A 64 1.89 -15.42 1.31
C ASP A 64 2.41 -13.99 1.46
N THR A 65 3.40 -13.77 2.32
CA THR A 65 3.95 -12.45 2.65
C THR A 65 5.46 -12.52 2.85
N GLY A 66 6.15 -11.38 2.77
CA GLY A 66 7.60 -11.28 2.91
C GLY A 66 8.08 -9.85 3.06
N SER A 67 9.33 -9.64 3.47
CA SER A 67 9.91 -8.31 3.74
C SER A 67 9.77 -7.36 2.55
N SER A 68 10.11 -7.82 1.35
CA SER A 68 10.00 -7.04 0.10
C SER A 68 8.57 -6.57 -0.19
N SER A 69 7.57 -7.46 -0.10
CA SER A 69 6.16 -7.08 -0.29
C SER A 69 5.67 -6.13 0.81
N LYS A 70 6.13 -6.31 2.06
CA LYS A 70 5.81 -5.43 3.19
C LYS A 70 6.44 -4.04 3.01
N ALA A 71 7.62 -3.96 2.40
CA ALA A 71 8.28 -2.71 2.07
C ALA A 71 7.47 -1.88 1.05
N ILE A 72 6.91 -2.53 0.02
CA ILE A 72 5.98 -1.87 -0.91
C ILE A 72 4.72 -1.43 -0.17
N LEU A 73 4.11 -2.33 0.60
CA LEU A 73 2.87 -2.03 1.34
C LEU A 73 3.05 -0.85 2.30
N ALA A 74 4.16 -0.81 3.05
CA ALA A 74 4.48 0.29 3.97
C ALA A 74 4.58 1.64 3.22
N HIS A 75 5.21 1.64 2.04
CA HIS A 75 5.26 2.83 1.20
C HIS A 75 3.87 3.25 0.73
N MET A 76 3.08 2.32 0.22
CA MET A 76 1.75 2.63 -0.33
C MET A 76 0.76 3.15 0.71
N VAL A 77 0.84 2.65 1.95
CA VAL A 77 -0.07 3.02 3.05
C VAL A 77 0.44 4.22 3.86
N CYS A 78 1.74 4.26 4.14
CA CYS A 78 2.33 5.20 5.10
C CYS A 78 3.34 6.18 4.47
N GLY A 79 3.68 6.03 3.19
CA GLY A 79 4.70 6.84 2.51
C GLY A 79 6.14 6.53 2.95
N VAL A 80 6.37 5.47 3.73
CA VAL A 80 7.68 5.10 4.28
C VAL A 80 8.03 3.66 3.97
N SER A 81 9.31 3.39 3.73
CA SER A 81 9.82 2.04 3.50
C SER A 81 11.27 1.94 3.96
N HIS A 82 11.68 0.75 4.41
CA HIS A 82 13.08 0.43 4.71
C HIS A 82 13.84 -0.07 3.48
N GLY A 83 13.16 -0.18 2.33
CA GLY A 83 13.80 -0.45 1.04
C GLY A 83 14.15 -1.91 0.81
N GLU A 84 13.59 -2.84 1.57
CA GLU A 84 13.71 -4.26 1.26
C GLU A 84 13.16 -4.54 -0.15
N TYR A 85 13.96 -5.18 -0.99
CA TYR A 85 13.64 -5.53 -2.37
C TYR A 85 13.53 -7.05 -2.51
N PRO A 86 12.87 -7.56 -3.57
CA PRO A 86 12.79 -9.00 -3.78
C PRO A 86 14.17 -9.57 -4.13
N TYR A 87 14.68 -10.48 -3.30
CA TYR A 87 16.02 -11.06 -3.51
C TYR A 87 15.97 -12.26 -4.45
N ASP A 88 14.89 -13.02 -4.44
CA ASP A 88 14.69 -14.17 -5.31
C ASP A 88 13.31 -14.16 -6.00
N PRO A 89 13.03 -15.09 -6.96
CA PRO A 89 11.74 -15.18 -7.60
C PRO A 89 10.56 -15.44 -6.65
N ALA A 90 10.78 -16.05 -5.49
CA ALA A 90 9.71 -16.25 -4.51
C ALA A 90 9.35 -14.93 -3.83
N ASP A 91 10.34 -14.09 -3.51
CA ASP A 91 10.10 -12.71 -3.08
C ASP A 91 9.39 -11.89 -4.15
N LEU A 92 9.85 -11.96 -5.41
CA LEU A 92 9.23 -11.24 -6.53
C LEU A 92 7.78 -11.68 -6.71
N GLY A 93 7.53 -12.99 -6.70
CA GLY A 93 6.18 -13.55 -6.82
C GLY A 93 5.25 -13.05 -5.72
N ARG A 94 5.74 -12.92 -4.47
CA ARG A 94 4.97 -12.30 -3.38
C ARG A 94 4.64 -10.84 -3.68
N CYS A 95 5.60 -10.04 -4.14
CA CYS A 95 5.36 -8.65 -4.53
C CYS A 95 4.29 -8.55 -5.64
N LEU A 96 4.37 -9.40 -6.67
CA LEU A 96 3.43 -9.39 -7.79
C LEU A 96 2.02 -9.83 -7.36
N ARG A 97 1.87 -10.90 -6.57
CA ARG A 97 0.57 -11.33 -6.02
C ARG A 97 -0.04 -10.28 -5.09
N MET A 98 0.79 -9.57 -4.32
CA MET A 98 0.33 -8.42 -3.55
C MET A 98 -0.29 -7.36 -4.48
N LEU A 99 0.38 -7.02 -5.59
CA LEU A 99 -0.12 -6.04 -6.55
C LEU A 99 -1.37 -6.52 -7.32
N GLU A 100 -1.60 -7.83 -7.43
CA GLU A 100 -2.90 -8.35 -7.89
C GLU A 100 -4.01 -8.14 -6.86
N LEU A 101 -3.69 -8.15 -5.56
CA LEU A 101 -4.64 -7.82 -4.49
C LEU A 101 -4.91 -6.29 -4.40
N PHE A 102 -3.95 -5.47 -4.80
CA PHE A 102 -4.04 -4.00 -4.86
C PHE A 102 -3.74 -3.48 -6.27
N PRO A 103 -4.62 -3.72 -7.26
CA PRO A 103 -4.38 -3.31 -8.64
C PRO A 103 -4.17 -1.79 -8.78
N GLU A 104 -4.76 -0.99 -7.89
CA GLU A 104 -4.56 0.47 -7.83
C GLU A 104 -3.10 0.89 -7.54
N TRP A 105 -2.27 -0.02 -7.03
CA TRP A 105 -0.85 0.26 -6.73
C TRP A 105 0.10 -0.12 -7.85
N LYS A 106 -0.36 -0.84 -8.89
CA LYS A 106 0.50 -1.24 -10.02
C LYS A 106 1.15 -0.04 -10.70
N ALA A 107 0.37 1.02 -10.95
CA ALA A 107 0.88 2.26 -11.55
C ALA A 107 1.83 3.05 -10.63
N ARG A 108 1.78 2.79 -9.32
CA ARG A 108 2.59 3.46 -8.30
C ARG A 108 3.89 2.74 -8.00
N ILE A 109 4.10 1.54 -8.55
CA ILE A 109 5.29 0.73 -8.22
C ILE A 109 6.60 1.47 -8.52
N ALA A 110 6.59 2.37 -9.50
CA ALA A 110 7.73 3.21 -9.85
C ALA A 110 8.22 4.10 -8.69
N GLU A 111 7.36 4.43 -7.73
CA GLU A 111 7.74 5.19 -6.53
C GLU A 111 8.80 4.43 -5.69
N MET A 112 8.86 3.09 -5.81
CA MET A 112 9.84 2.29 -5.09
C MET A 112 11.29 2.58 -5.49
N ALA A 113 11.54 3.12 -6.69
CA ALA A 113 12.87 3.53 -7.14
C ALA A 113 13.57 4.50 -6.17
N GLY A 114 12.80 5.23 -5.34
CA GLY A 114 13.31 6.12 -4.30
C GLY A 114 14.02 5.40 -3.13
N TYR A 115 13.88 4.08 -2.99
CA TYR A 115 14.41 3.31 -1.86
C TYR A 115 15.73 2.59 -2.11
N GLY A 116 16.50 3.04 -3.10
CA GLY A 116 17.89 2.61 -3.32
C GLY A 116 18.18 2.13 -4.73
N LYS A 117 19.46 1.87 -5.00
CA LYS A 117 19.95 1.54 -6.36
C LYS A 117 19.32 0.26 -6.93
N VAL A 118 19.12 -0.76 -6.08
CA VAL A 118 18.52 -2.03 -6.52
C VAL A 118 17.08 -1.82 -6.95
N TRP A 119 16.28 -1.11 -6.13
CA TRP A 119 14.92 -0.76 -6.50
C TRP A 119 14.88 0.09 -7.78
N ALA A 120 15.75 1.09 -7.93
CA ALA A 120 15.81 1.89 -9.16
C ALA A 120 16.01 1.01 -10.41
N VAL A 121 17.01 0.10 -10.38
CA VAL A 121 17.24 -0.83 -11.49
C VAL A 121 16.06 -1.79 -11.69
N PHE A 122 15.47 -2.32 -10.62
CA PHE A 122 14.31 -3.21 -10.75
C PHE A 122 13.10 -2.50 -11.37
N ILE A 123 12.86 -1.24 -11.02
CA ILE A 123 11.77 -0.44 -11.59
C ILE A 123 11.98 -0.19 -13.08
N ASP A 124 13.21 0.11 -13.51
CA ASP A 124 13.54 0.26 -14.93
C ASP A 124 13.25 -1.02 -15.75
N HIS A 125 13.25 -2.18 -15.10
CA HIS A 125 13.04 -3.49 -15.71
C HIS A 125 11.78 -4.22 -15.23
N TRP A 126 10.86 -3.53 -14.54
CA TRP A 126 9.78 -4.16 -13.77
C TRP A 126 8.81 -4.98 -14.63
N ASP A 127 8.40 -4.44 -15.77
CA ASP A 127 7.50 -5.14 -16.71
C ASP A 127 8.16 -6.39 -17.29
N GLY A 128 9.46 -6.31 -17.56
CA GLY A 128 10.26 -7.44 -18.04
C GLY A 128 10.38 -8.55 -16.99
N LEU A 129 10.68 -8.19 -15.73
CA LEU A 129 10.71 -9.13 -14.60
C LEU A 129 9.34 -9.80 -14.38
N SER A 130 8.28 -8.99 -14.39
CA SER A 130 6.91 -9.46 -14.17
C SER A 130 6.48 -10.43 -15.26
N SER A 131 6.76 -10.10 -16.53
CA SER A 131 6.46 -10.95 -17.68
C SER A 131 7.27 -12.24 -17.65
N MET A 132 8.57 -12.16 -17.36
CA MET A 132 9.44 -13.33 -17.27
C MET A 132 8.98 -14.32 -16.19
N MET A 133 8.62 -13.82 -15.01
CA MET A 133 8.07 -14.62 -13.91
C MET A 133 6.74 -15.28 -14.31
N ALA A 134 5.82 -14.50 -14.89
CA ALA A 134 4.52 -14.98 -15.34
C ALA A 134 4.64 -16.05 -16.43
N ASP A 135 5.60 -15.92 -17.33
CA ASP A 135 5.85 -16.87 -18.41
C ASP A 135 6.53 -18.15 -17.90
N GLU A 136 7.53 -18.02 -17.03
CA GLU A 136 8.35 -19.13 -16.56
C GLU A 136 7.60 -20.05 -15.59
N VAL A 137 7.01 -19.48 -14.54
CA VAL A 137 6.37 -20.25 -13.45
C VAL A 137 4.94 -19.85 -13.18
N GLY A 138 4.44 -18.78 -13.80
CA GLY A 138 3.18 -18.16 -13.41
C GLY A 138 3.35 -17.36 -12.12
N ILE A 139 2.67 -16.22 -12.00
CA ILE A 139 2.77 -15.36 -10.81
C ILE A 139 2.37 -16.13 -9.53
N ASP A 140 1.54 -17.16 -9.65
CA ASP A 140 1.07 -18.06 -8.60
C ASP A 140 1.82 -19.39 -8.50
N TRP A 141 2.94 -19.55 -9.22
CA TRP A 141 3.69 -20.81 -9.33
C TRP A 141 2.91 -21.98 -9.97
N SER A 142 1.86 -21.68 -10.75
CA SER A 142 1.04 -22.70 -11.42
C SER A 142 1.74 -23.43 -12.58
N LYS A 143 2.73 -22.81 -13.23
CA LYS A 143 3.42 -23.36 -14.42
C LYS A 143 4.73 -24.09 -14.10
N GLY A 144 5.28 -23.91 -12.90
CA GLY A 144 6.58 -24.49 -12.55
C GLY A 144 6.91 -24.33 -11.07
N ARG A 145 7.95 -25.05 -10.63
CA ARG A 145 8.43 -25.01 -9.23
C ARG A 145 9.73 -24.22 -9.06
N GLU A 146 10.37 -23.86 -10.16
CA GLU A 146 11.69 -23.23 -10.19
C GLU A 146 11.70 -22.18 -11.29
N ALA A 147 12.25 -21.00 -11.01
CA ALA A 147 12.27 -19.85 -11.91
C ALA A 147 13.72 -19.40 -12.18
N HIS A 148 14.49 -20.28 -12.82
CA HIS A 148 15.94 -20.09 -13.04
C HIS A 148 16.24 -18.83 -13.86
N ARG A 149 15.51 -18.60 -14.96
CA ARG A 149 15.73 -17.43 -15.82
C ARG A 149 15.40 -16.14 -15.08
N THR A 150 14.30 -16.14 -14.34
CA THR A 150 13.90 -15.01 -13.50
C THR A 150 14.96 -14.74 -12.43
N TYR A 151 15.48 -15.79 -11.77
CA TYR A 151 16.53 -15.65 -10.76
C TYR A 151 17.83 -15.11 -11.34
N GLU A 152 18.29 -15.65 -12.47
CA GLU A 152 19.48 -15.19 -13.19
C GLU A 152 19.36 -13.72 -13.57
N PHE A 153 18.21 -13.33 -14.13
CA PHE A 153 17.97 -11.94 -14.51
C PHE A 153 17.98 -11.02 -13.29
N MET A 154 17.33 -11.39 -12.19
CA MET A 154 17.37 -10.64 -10.94
C MET A 154 18.81 -10.51 -10.39
N CYS A 155 19.62 -11.56 -10.50
CA CYS A 155 21.04 -11.51 -10.12
C CYS A 155 21.80 -10.47 -10.95
N ASP A 156 21.59 -10.44 -12.28
CA ASP A 156 22.27 -9.49 -13.15
C ASP A 156 21.85 -8.05 -12.88
N LEU A 157 20.57 -7.81 -12.60
CA LEU A 157 20.08 -6.49 -12.21
C LEU A 157 20.67 -6.01 -10.87
N ARG A 158 20.83 -6.90 -9.88
CA ARG A 158 21.52 -6.56 -8.63
C ARG A 158 23.00 -6.22 -8.85
N LYS A 159 23.69 -6.96 -9.71
CA LYS A 159 25.07 -6.62 -10.12
C LYS A 159 25.14 -5.25 -10.81
N GLN A 160 24.17 -4.96 -11.70
CA GLN A 160 24.05 -3.64 -12.35
C GLN A 160 23.84 -2.52 -11.33
N ALA A 161 23.08 -2.77 -10.25
CA ALA A 161 22.92 -1.84 -9.14
C ALA A 161 24.17 -1.68 -8.25
N GLY A 162 25.22 -2.49 -8.48
CA GLY A 162 26.47 -2.49 -7.73
C GLY A 162 26.46 -3.35 -6.46
N GLU A 163 25.50 -4.26 -6.34
CA GLU A 163 25.51 -5.28 -5.29
C GLU A 163 26.53 -6.38 -5.64
N ARG A 164 27.30 -6.83 -4.64
CA ARG A 164 28.43 -7.75 -4.83
C ARG A 164 27.97 -9.20 -4.85
#